data_AF-A0A6V8L2J9-F1
#
_entry.id   AF-A0A6V8L2J9-F1
#
_cell.length_a   1.000
_cell.length_b   1.000
_cell.length_c   1.000
_cell.angle_alpha   90.00
_cell.angle_beta   90.00
_cell.angle_gamma   90.00
#
_symmetry.space_group_name_H-M   'P 1'
#
loop_
_entity.id
_entity.type
_entity.pdbx_description
1 polymer ?
#
loop_
_entity_poly.entity_id
_entity_poly.type
_entity_poly.pdbx_seq_one_letter_code
_entity_poly.pdbx_strand_id
1 'polypeptide(L)'
;MISLLNPKAILFFISFFIQFVDPQYAYPALSFLLLGLIAQVVSVLYLTLLIFMGTYLATQFRRRRRLAAGATSAVGALFVGFGIKLATATSA
;
A
#
# COMPACT_ATOMS: atom_id res chain seq x y z
N MET A 1 -5.93 -9.99 0.89
CA MET A 1 -6.50 -10.63 2.10
C MET A 1 -6.93 -9.62 3.17
N ILE A 2 -6.11 -8.65 3.61
CA ILE A 2 -6.52 -7.65 4.63
C ILE A 2 -7.70 -6.76 4.19
N SER A 3 -7.81 -6.42 2.90
CA SER A 3 -8.91 -5.60 2.39
C SER A 3 -10.26 -6.34 2.29
N LEU A 4 -10.28 -7.68 2.34
CA LEU A 4 -11.52 -8.47 2.30
C LEU A 4 -12.11 -8.74 3.69
N LEU A 5 -11.35 -8.53 4.76
CA LEU A 5 -11.82 -8.69 6.15
C LEU A 5 -12.26 -7.37 6.80
N ASN A 6 -11.92 -6.24 6.17
CA ASN A 6 -12.31 -4.92 6.65
C ASN A 6 -13.69 -4.56 6.08
N PRO A 7 -14.75 -4.44 6.89
CA PRO A 7 -16.09 -4.12 6.39
C PRO A 7 -16.13 -2.80 5.61
N LYS A 8 -15.30 -1.82 6.00
CA LYS A 8 -15.13 -0.56 5.26
C LYS A 8 -14.57 -0.77 3.84
N ALA A 9 -13.60 -1.66 3.69
CA ALA A 9 -12.97 -1.93 2.39
C ALA A 9 -13.90 -2.75 1.49
N ILE A 10 -14.66 -3.69 2.05
CA ILE A 10 -15.69 -4.45 1.31
C ILE A 10 -16.74 -3.50 0.73
N LEU A 11 -17.28 -2.59 1.54
CA LEU A 11 -18.28 -1.62 1.08
C LEU A 11 -17.73 -0.69 -0.01
N PHE A 12 -16.46 -0.27 0.10
CA PHE A 12 -15.79 0.49 -0.95
C PHE A 12 -15.69 -0.30 -2.26
N PHE A 13 -15.24 -1.56 -2.20
CA PHE A 13 -15.15 -2.41 -3.40
C PHE A 13 -16.51 -2.67 -4.03
N ILE A 14 -17.55 -2.95 -3.25
CA ILE A 14 -18.91 -3.15 -3.76
C ILE A 14 -19.41 -1.88 -4.45
N SER A 15 -19.26 -0.71 -3.81
CA SER A 15 -19.69 0.58 -4.39
C SER A 15 -18.95 0.93 -5.68
N PHE A 16 -17.68 0.55 -5.80
CA PHE A 16 -16.91 0.71 -7.03
C PHE A 16 -17.36 -0.28 -8.11
N PHE A 17 -17.53 -1.57 -7.77
CA PHE A 17 -17.88 -2.63 -8.71
C PHE A 17 -19.30 -2.50 -9.27
N ILE A 18 -20.27 -1.99 -8.50
CA ILE A 18 -21.64 -1.73 -8.99
C ILE A 18 -21.62 -0.83 -10.24
N GLN A 19 -20.65 0.09 -10.36
CA GLN A 19 -20.54 0.98 -11.53
C GLN A 19 -20.17 0.24 -12.82
N PHE A 20 -19.60 -0.97 -12.71
CA PHE A 20 -19.14 -1.79 -13.84
C PHE A 20 -20.02 -3.03 -14.06
N VAL A 21 -20.99 -3.31 -13.18
CA VAL A 21 -21.89 -4.46 -13.27
C VAL A 21 -23.26 -3.98 -13.76
N ASP A 22 -23.76 -4.59 -14.84
CA ASP A 22 -25.12 -4.36 -15.31
C ASP A 22 -26.13 -4.93 -14.28
N PRO A 23 -26.99 -4.09 -13.69
CA PRO A 23 -27.99 -4.55 -12.72
C PRO A 23 -29.08 -5.44 -13.33
N GLN A 24 -29.26 -5.46 -14.66
CA GLN A 24 -30.24 -6.31 -15.34
C GLN A 24 -29.71 -7.70 -15.69
N TYR A 25 -28.44 -7.99 -15.41
CA TYR A 25 -27.86 -9.30 -15.66
C TYR A 25 -28.44 -10.35 -14.71
N ALA A 26 -28.77 -11.54 -15.22
CA ALA A 26 -29.43 -12.59 -14.44
C ALA A 26 -28.59 -13.11 -13.25
N TYR A 27 -27.26 -12.93 -13.27
CA TYR A 27 -26.33 -13.44 -12.26
C TYR A 27 -25.32 -12.37 -11.80
N PRO A 28 -25.75 -11.30 -11.10
CA PRO A 28 -24.86 -10.20 -10.72
C PRO A 28 -23.75 -10.64 -9.77
N ALA A 29 -24.01 -11.63 -8.90
CA ALA A 29 -23.01 -12.20 -8.00
C ALA A 29 -21.79 -12.79 -8.74
N LEU A 30 -21.98 -13.35 -9.93
CA LEU A 30 -20.89 -13.89 -10.75
C LEU A 30 -19.98 -12.77 -11.25
N SER A 31 -20.56 -11.63 -11.66
CA SER A 31 -19.80 -10.45 -12.10
C SER A 31 -18.97 -9.86 -10.96
N PHE A 32 -19.53 -9.76 -9.75
CA PHE A 32 -18.77 -9.34 -8.57
C PHE A 32 -17.64 -10.31 -8.21
N LEU A 33 -17.88 -11.63 -8.33
CA LEU A 33 -16.85 -12.63 -8.05
C LEU A 33 -15.70 -12.52 -9.07
N LEU A 34 -16.01 -12.36 -10.35
CA LEU A 34 -15.01 -12.18 -11.41
C LEU A 34 -14.19 -10.89 -11.20
N LEU A 35 -14.86 -9.76 -10.94
CA LEU A 35 -14.20 -8.48 -10.64
C LEU A 35 -13.33 -8.57 -9.39
N GLY A 36 -13.83 -9.23 -8.34
CA GLY A 36 -13.09 -9.49 -7.11
C GLY A 36 -11.85 -10.35 -7.35
N LEU A 37 -11.96 -11.39 -8.18
CA LEU A 37 -10.84 -12.26 -8.53
C LEU A 37 -9.76 -11.48 -9.31
N ILE A 38 -10.16 -10.69 -10.30
CA ILE A 38 -9.25 -9.82 -11.07
C ILE A 38 -8.51 -8.86 -10.13
N ALA A 39 -9.24 -8.14 -9.28
CA ALA A 39 -8.66 -7.22 -8.32
C ALA A 39 -7.69 -7.95 -7.36
N GLN A 40 -8.03 -9.17 -6.93
CA GLN A 40 -7.19 -9.95 -6.05
C GLN A 40 -5.91 -10.44 -6.74
N VAL A 41 -5.98 -10.87 -8.01
CA VAL A 41 -4.81 -11.25 -8.82
C VAL A 41 -3.88 -10.06 -9.03
N VAL A 42 -4.42 -8.90 -9.42
CA VAL A 42 -3.65 -7.67 -9.59
C VAL A 42 -2.98 -7.25 -8.28
N SER A 43 -3.70 -7.34 -7.15
CA SER A 43 -3.14 -7.02 -5.83
C SER A 43 -1.99 -7.94 -5.46
N VAL A 44 -2.12 -9.26 -5.69
CA VAL A 44 -1.04 -10.22 -5.42
C VAL A 44 0.16 -9.93 -6.31
N LEU A 45 -0.04 -9.79 -7.61
CA LEU A 45 1.02 -9.48 -8.56
C LEU A 45 1.76 -8.20 -8.18
N TYR A 46 1.01 -7.13 -7.87
CA TYR A 46 1.58 -5.85 -7.47
C TYR A 46 2.42 -5.97 -6.20
N LEU A 47 1.89 -6.58 -5.13
CA LEU A 47 2.60 -6.75 -3.87
C LEU A 47 3.83 -7.64 -4.03
N THR A 48 3.71 -8.74 -4.76
CA THR A 48 4.83 -9.64 -5.07
C THR A 48 5.93 -8.90 -5.82
N LEU A 49 5.57 -8.14 -6.87
CA LEU A 49 6.52 -7.36 -7.66
C LEU A 49 7.18 -6.28 -6.80
N LEU A 50 6.41 -5.60 -5.94
CA LEU A 50 6.93 -4.60 -4.99
C LEU A 50 7.92 -5.22 -3.98
N ILE A 51 7.62 -6.41 -3.44
CA ILE A 51 8.51 -7.12 -2.51
C ILE A 51 9.79 -7.54 -3.22
N PHE A 52 9.71 -8.16 -4.39
CA PHE A 52 10.89 -8.59 -5.13
C PHE A 52 11.73 -7.41 -5.58
N MET A 53 11.11 -6.37 -6.14
CA MET A 53 11.80 -5.16 -6.57
C MET A 53 12.42 -4.42 -5.38
N GLY A 54 11.69 -4.31 -4.26
CA GLY A 54 12.16 -3.69 -3.03
C GLY A 54 13.34 -4.44 -2.41
N THR A 55 13.29 -5.78 -2.35
CA THR A 55 14.40 -6.60 -1.84
C THR A 55 15.60 -6.59 -2.78
N TYR A 56 15.38 -6.61 -4.10
CA TYR A 56 16.44 -6.48 -5.09
C TYR A 56 17.13 -5.11 -4.99
N LEU A 57 16.37 -4.01 -4.97
CA LEU A 57 16.94 -2.67 -4.75
C LEU A 57 17.65 -2.62 -3.41
N ALA A 58 17.01 -3.07 -2.32
CA ALA A 58 17.61 -3.04 -0.99
C ALA A 58 18.93 -3.82 -0.94
N THR A 59 19.05 -4.97 -1.60
CA THR A 59 20.30 -5.74 -1.66
C THR A 59 21.38 -5.04 -2.51
N GLN A 60 21.02 -4.41 -3.62
CA GLN A 60 21.94 -3.56 -4.40
C GLN A 60 22.41 -2.33 -3.60
N PHE A 61 21.50 -1.66 -2.89
CA PHE A 61 21.83 -0.57 -1.98
C PHE A 61 22.69 -1.05 -0.80
N ARG A 62 22.46 -2.27 -0.28
CA ARG A 62 23.25 -2.87 0.80
C ARG A 62 24.68 -3.20 0.35
N ARG A 63 24.89 -3.49 -0.94
CA ARG A 63 26.23 -3.58 -1.56
C ARG A 63 26.98 -2.24 -1.51
N ARG A 64 26.26 -1.11 -1.43
CA ARG A 64 26.76 0.25 -1.10
C ARG A 64 26.34 0.66 0.32
N ARG A 65 26.63 -0.19 1.31
CA ARG A 65 26.25 -0.09 2.74
C ARG A 65 26.38 1.32 3.37
N ARG A 66 27.35 2.12 2.92
CA ARG A 66 27.58 3.51 3.37
C ARG A 66 26.48 4.49 2.94
N LEU A 67 25.93 4.36 1.73
CA LEU A 67 24.88 5.25 1.22
C LEU A 67 23.53 4.97 1.90
N ALA A 68 23.18 3.69 2.08
CA ALA A 68 21.97 3.29 2.80
C ALA A 68 22.02 3.74 4.28
N ALA A 69 23.16 3.54 4.95
CA ALA A 69 23.36 4.02 6.32
C ALA A 69 23.26 5.55 6.41
N GLY A 70 23.86 6.29 5.47
CA GLY A 70 23.76 7.75 5.43
C GLY A 70 22.34 8.26 5.24
N ALA A 71 21.55 7.63 4.36
CA ALA A 71 20.15 7.99 4.14
C ALA A 71 19.28 7.73 5.39
N THR A 72 19.45 6.58 6.06
CA THR A 72 18.73 6.27 7.30
C THR A 72 19.11 7.23 8.43
N SER A 73 20.39 7.57 8.58
CA SER A 73 20.84 8.56 9.55
C SER A 73 20.29 9.97 9.26
N ALA A 74 20.21 10.37 7.98
CA ALA A 74 19.62 11.65 7.59
C ALA A 74 18.14 11.74 7.91
N VAL A 75 17.36 10.68 7.64
CA VAL A 75 15.94 10.62 8.01
C VAL A 75 15.76 10.66 9.53
N GLY A 76 16.60 9.92 10.28
CA GLY A 76 16.60 9.99 11.74
C GLY A 76 16.89 11.40 12.27
N ALA A 77 17.89 12.08 11.70
CA ALA A 77 18.23 13.46 12.06
C ALA A 77 17.08 14.44 11.74
N LEU A 78 16.37 14.24 10.62
CA LEU A 78 15.20 15.04 10.28
C LEU A 78 14.07 14.83 11.29
N PHE A 79 13.79 13.59 11.71
CA PHE A 79 12.78 13.32 12.74
C PHE A 79 13.13 13.94 14.09
N VAL A 80 14.39 13.85 14.51
CA VAL A 80 14.87 14.51 15.73
C VAL A 80 14.74 16.03 15.60
N GLY A 81 15.13 16.60 14.47
CA GLY A 81 14.97 18.03 14.19
C GLY A 81 13.52 18.48 14.20
N PHE A 82 12.61 17.69 13.62
CA PHE A 82 11.16 17.94 13.69
C PHE A 82 10.65 17.85 15.13
N GLY A 83 11.09 16.86 15.91
CA GLY A 83 10.71 16.72 17.31
C GLY A 83 11.17 17.90 18.16
N ILE A 84 12.41 18.38 17.96
CA ILE A 84 12.92 19.58 18.62
C ILE A 84 12.10 20.80 18.20
N LYS A 85 11.87 20.99 16.89
CA LYS A 85 11.06 22.11 16.39
C LYS A 85 9.66 22.08 16.98
N LEU A 86 9.03 20.91 17.08
CA LEU A 86 7.72 20.74 17.67
C LEU A 86 7.74 21.08 19.16
N ALA A 87 8.72 20.57 19.91
CA ALA A 87 8.89 20.86 21.33
C ALA A 87 9.07 22.36 21.56
N THR A 88 9.93 23.03 20.78
CA THR A 88 10.12 24.49 20.87
C THR A 88 8.91 25.29 20.41
N ALA A 89 8.12 24.77 19.46
CA ALA A 89 6.88 25.43 18.99
C ALA A 89 5.71 25.24 19.96
N THR A 90 5.70 24.16 20.73
CA THR A 90 4.71 23.92 21.80
C THR A 90 5.10 24.62 23.12
N SER A 91 6.37 25.04 23.26
CA SER A 91 6.89 25.76 24.44
C SER A 91 6.84 27.28 24.31
N ALA A 92 6.21 27.81 23.25
CA ALA A 92 5.98 29.24 22.98
C ALA A 92 4.48 29.52 22.95
#